data_AF-A0A438LYD1-F1
#
_entry.id   AF-A0A438LYD1-F1
#
_cell.length_a   1.000
_cell.length_b   1.000
_cell.length_c   1.000
_cell.angle_alpha   90.00
_cell.angle_beta   90.00
_cell.angle_gamma   90.00
#
_symmetry.space_group_name_H-M   'P 1'
#
loop_
_entity.id
_entity.type
_entity.pdbx_description
1 polymer ?
#
loop_
_entity_poly.entity_id
_entity_poly.type
_entity_poly.pdbx_seq_one_letter_code
_entity_poly.pdbx_strand_id
1 'polypeptide(L)'
;MPPAGRPSRVRRAALCSGRHTLGSARGLIGRHTQRGRRQVRRCVEARTAGSMGCTRSLPTGATPDSSSKSNSAQPAPASLGRKSSPDVLVVFSGAHGYVSPTVYATDPAVPTWDFAAVHVTGRVGLIDDTLEVVERTVAALESLRSPSRAPTAASRDRFAALLPRVVAFRVHVHTEKSMFKLSQDFDAERYARPRLARGREPQARRPDGWFMTFPSFTSTQIDPRARGKELGTHRQEAIVANLAGYSDLFAVAGATAAQVRAWGEQALDRAADWAPHLAEEIAGIASGAGLEPWQVAMINARTEILAAVDAVGEGECSTSVVLPGPRTVQTWDWHDHLRDAPMLWELESSPGHVVRTFTEAGAVAKIGVNTAGLGIHFNILRHESDSADLGVPVHLIARRILEDAATVEDAIAVARSAPVSASTVITAVTSDDAASIEISPAGIGVIGPERGVLQHCNHFLDADLAAGERHATDRPSTYLRLQHLEANTEGLSSDDHTTRALAMLSHGPGAPVCAHPDLTQPINQRWETVATIALDVPAGRLRVHKGGPCQVTEETWQTF
;
A
#
# COMPACT_ATOMS: atom_id res chain seq x y z
N MET A 1 30.02 50.36 46.52
CA MET A 1 28.64 50.31 45.98
C MET A 1 28.54 49.14 44.99
N PRO A 2 27.33 48.61 44.70
CA PRO A 2 27.07 47.45 43.83
C PRO A 2 26.90 47.90 42.34
N PRO A 3 26.40 47.10 41.34
CA PRO A 3 25.77 45.76 41.43
C PRO A 3 26.01 44.72 40.29
N ALA A 4 25.52 43.49 40.56
CA ALA A 4 24.91 42.51 39.65
C ALA A 4 25.70 41.86 38.47
N GLY A 5 25.47 40.57 38.14
CA GLY A 5 24.65 39.57 38.85
C GLY A 5 24.36 38.26 38.09
N ARG A 6 23.60 37.36 38.77
CA ARG A 6 23.05 36.04 38.35
C ARG A 6 24.05 34.89 38.05
N PRO A 7 24.10 33.83 38.88
CA PRO A 7 24.80 32.59 38.59
C PRO A 7 23.93 31.52 37.89
N SER A 8 24.57 30.58 37.22
CA SER A 8 23.96 29.35 36.70
C SER A 8 23.76 28.29 37.81
N ARG A 9 22.96 27.24 37.54
CA ARG A 9 22.86 26.06 38.42
C ARG A 9 23.38 24.80 37.74
N VAL A 10 24.33 24.15 38.41
CA VAL A 10 24.92 22.85 38.02
C VAL A 10 24.28 21.72 38.85
N ARG A 11 24.33 20.52 38.28
CA ARG A 11 23.98 19.19 38.82
C ARG A 11 24.07 19.02 40.35
N ARG A 12 23.17 18.19 40.89
CA ARG A 12 23.54 17.18 41.89
C ARG A 12 22.95 15.82 41.52
N ALA A 13 23.71 14.77 41.77
CA ALA A 13 23.27 13.38 41.76
C ALA A 13 23.30 12.83 43.21
N ALA A 14 22.66 11.69 43.45
CA ALA A 14 22.75 10.95 44.70
C ALA A 14 22.73 9.44 44.45
N LEU A 15 23.69 8.74 45.06
CA LEU A 15 23.64 7.29 45.35
C LEU A 15 22.94 7.13 46.73
N CYS A 16 22.59 5.98 47.31
CA CYS A 16 22.56 4.54 46.96
C CYS A 16 21.47 3.90 47.89
N SER A 17 21.29 2.60 48.16
CA SER A 17 21.84 1.29 47.75
C SER A 17 20.82 0.20 48.15
N GLY A 18 20.96 -1.05 47.67
CA GLY A 18 20.21 -2.19 48.20
C GLY A 18 20.34 -3.48 47.38
N ARG A 19 20.53 -4.63 48.03
CA ARG A 19 20.67 -5.96 47.40
C ARG A 19 19.94 -7.04 48.22
N HIS A 20 19.45 -8.07 47.52
CA HIS A 20 18.81 -9.30 48.04
C HIS A 20 17.46 -9.06 48.77
N THR A 21 16.50 -10.00 48.81
CA THR A 21 16.50 -11.45 48.52
C THR A 21 15.40 -11.88 47.53
N LEU A 22 15.37 -13.17 47.13
CA LEU A 22 14.22 -13.76 46.43
C LEU A 22 13.02 -13.93 47.39
N GLY A 23 11.79 -13.67 46.91
CA GLY A 23 10.58 -13.87 47.70
C GLY A 23 9.27 -13.82 46.89
N SER A 24 8.63 -14.97 46.74
CA SER A 24 7.21 -15.18 46.34
C SER A 24 6.61 -14.32 45.21
N ALA A 25 6.62 -14.87 43.98
CA ALA A 25 5.75 -14.38 42.91
C ALA A 25 4.27 -14.74 43.20
N ARG A 26 3.46 -13.73 43.58
CA ARG A 26 1.97 -13.77 43.52
C ARG A 26 1.28 -12.40 43.65
N GLY A 27 1.94 -11.38 44.20
CA GLY A 27 1.31 -10.06 44.48
C GLY A 27 1.16 -9.06 43.32
N LEU A 28 1.86 -9.24 42.19
CA LEU A 28 1.95 -8.21 41.13
C LEU A 28 0.79 -8.20 40.12
N ILE A 29 0.16 -9.35 39.88
CA ILE A 29 -0.91 -9.53 38.87
C ILE A 29 -2.13 -8.64 39.20
N GLY A 30 -2.45 -8.46 40.48
CA GLY A 30 -3.60 -7.68 40.94
C GLY A 30 -3.49 -6.15 40.75
N ARG A 31 -2.29 -5.60 40.50
CA ARG A 31 -2.10 -4.13 40.36
C ARG A 31 -2.13 -3.65 38.91
N HIS A 32 -1.72 -4.46 37.95
CA HIS A 32 -1.80 -4.11 36.52
C HIS A 32 -3.26 -4.10 36.02
N THR A 33 -4.09 -5.04 36.48
CA THR A 33 -5.51 -5.12 36.08
C THR A 33 -6.33 -3.91 36.54
N GLN A 34 -6.04 -3.32 37.70
CA GLN A 34 -6.72 -2.08 38.14
C GLN A 34 -6.28 -0.82 37.36
N ARG A 35 -4.99 -0.69 36.99
CA ARG A 35 -4.54 0.39 36.10
C ARG A 35 -5.16 0.24 34.71
N GLY A 36 -5.13 -0.96 34.14
CA GLY A 36 -5.79 -1.28 32.88
C GLY A 36 -7.27 -0.89 32.88
N ARG A 37 -8.05 -1.32 33.88
CA ARG A 37 -9.49 -0.97 34.00
C ARG A 37 -9.74 0.55 34.09
N ARG A 38 -8.90 1.32 34.81
CA ARG A 38 -9.03 2.79 34.86
C ARG A 38 -8.66 3.48 33.54
N GLN A 39 -7.74 2.90 32.77
CA GLN A 39 -7.32 3.43 31.48
C GLN A 39 -8.33 3.10 30.37
N VAL A 40 -8.87 1.87 30.38
CA VAL A 40 -9.97 1.43 29.50
C VAL A 40 -11.24 2.26 29.72
N ARG A 41 -11.63 2.58 30.97
CA ARG A 41 -12.84 3.38 31.22
C ARG A 41 -12.82 4.74 30.51
N ARG A 42 -11.66 5.41 30.50
CA ARG A 42 -11.44 6.65 29.73
C ARG A 42 -11.43 6.45 28.21
N CYS A 43 -11.08 5.26 27.72
CA CYS A 43 -11.18 4.94 26.29
C CYS A 43 -12.62 4.58 25.86
N VAL A 44 -13.43 4.01 26.74
CA VAL A 44 -14.86 3.72 26.48
C VAL A 44 -15.69 5.02 26.50
N GLU A 45 -15.46 5.89 27.49
CA GLU A 45 -16.05 7.23 27.57
C GLU A 45 -15.70 8.13 26.36
N ALA A 46 -14.64 7.80 25.60
CA ALA A 46 -14.23 8.50 24.38
C ALA A 46 -14.64 7.78 23.06
N ARG A 47 -15.28 6.61 23.12
CA ARG A 47 -15.67 5.79 21.96
C ARG A 47 -17.18 5.78 21.67
N THR A 48 -17.96 6.57 22.40
CA THR A 48 -19.41 6.75 22.17
C THR A 48 -19.75 7.63 20.95
N ALA A 49 -18.75 8.07 20.18
CA ALA A 49 -18.91 8.74 18.89
C ALA A 49 -17.94 8.16 17.84
N GLY A 50 -18.46 7.83 16.65
CA GLY A 50 -17.70 7.64 15.40
C GLY A 50 -16.71 6.47 15.34
N SER A 51 -17.00 5.44 14.54
CA SER A 51 -16.03 4.40 14.20
C SER A 51 -15.11 4.83 13.05
N MET A 52 -13.96 5.43 13.37
CA MET A 52 -12.66 5.23 12.71
C MET A 52 -11.56 5.87 13.58
N GLY A 53 -10.29 5.53 13.34
CA GLY A 53 -9.21 5.89 14.26
C GLY A 53 -8.31 7.03 13.77
N CYS A 54 -7.95 7.94 14.67
CA CYS A 54 -6.58 8.49 14.72
C CYS A 54 -6.23 9.03 16.11
N THR A 55 -4.96 9.40 16.32
CA THR A 55 -4.42 9.87 17.60
C THR A 55 -4.19 11.38 17.62
N ARG A 56 -4.96 12.13 18.42
CA ARG A 56 -4.47 13.33 19.13
C ARG A 56 -5.36 13.68 20.33
N SER A 57 -4.80 14.41 21.28
CA SER A 57 -5.46 14.81 22.53
C SER A 57 -6.10 16.19 22.41
N LEU A 58 -7.34 16.33 22.87
CA LEU A 58 -8.01 17.62 23.10
C LEU A 58 -8.33 17.82 24.60
N PRO A 59 -8.50 19.07 25.07
CA PRO A 59 -8.43 19.41 26.48
C PRO A 59 -9.65 18.99 27.31
N THR A 60 -9.45 18.90 28.63
CA THR A 60 -10.46 18.51 29.62
C THR A 60 -11.56 19.56 29.77
N GLY A 61 -12.82 19.22 29.46
CA GLY A 61 -13.92 20.19 29.54
C GLY A 61 -15.36 19.66 29.43
N ALA A 62 -15.63 18.37 29.66
CA ALA A 62 -17.00 17.82 29.64
C ALA A 62 -17.19 16.65 30.63
N THR A 63 -18.41 16.50 31.16
CA THR A 63 -18.82 15.39 32.02
C THR A 63 -19.27 14.18 31.20
N PRO A 64 -18.98 12.93 31.63
CA PRO A 64 -19.34 11.73 30.86
C PRO A 64 -20.82 11.34 31.06
N ASP A 65 -21.55 11.15 29.95
CA ASP A 65 -22.81 10.39 29.88
C ASP A 65 -22.56 9.09 29.11
N SER A 66 -22.99 7.95 29.66
CA SER A 66 -22.60 6.61 29.20
C SER A 66 -23.61 6.03 28.21
N SER A 67 -23.90 6.75 27.12
CA SER A 67 -24.85 6.31 26.09
C SER A 67 -24.31 6.45 24.67
N SER A 68 -24.68 5.51 23.79
CA SER A 68 -24.28 5.50 22.37
C SER A 68 -25.49 5.83 21.48
N LYS A 69 -25.32 6.73 20.52
CA LYS A 69 -26.32 7.10 19.50
C LYS A 69 -25.95 6.48 18.14
N SER A 70 -26.92 6.04 17.36
CA SER A 70 -26.73 5.54 15.98
C SER A 70 -28.01 5.70 15.13
N ASN A 71 -27.95 5.34 13.85
CA ASN A 71 -29.07 5.34 12.91
C ASN A 71 -29.03 4.10 11.99
N SER A 72 -30.13 3.82 11.27
CA SER A 72 -30.20 2.73 10.29
C SER A 72 -31.11 3.10 9.11
N ALA A 73 -30.77 2.59 7.93
CA ALA A 73 -31.49 2.78 6.67
C ALA A 73 -32.33 1.56 6.23
N GLN A 74 -32.34 0.47 7.02
CA GLN A 74 -33.30 -0.62 6.85
C GLN A 74 -34.59 -0.31 7.62
N PRO A 75 -35.77 -0.80 7.15
CA PRO A 75 -36.99 -0.70 7.94
C PRO A 75 -36.80 -1.40 9.28
N ALA A 76 -37.10 -0.68 10.38
CA ALA A 76 -37.00 -1.22 11.72
C ALA A 76 -37.87 -2.49 11.85
N PRO A 77 -37.36 -3.59 12.44
CA PRO A 77 -38.15 -4.80 12.61
C PRO A 77 -39.39 -4.50 13.46
N ALA A 78 -40.56 -4.99 13.03
CA ALA A 78 -41.87 -4.62 13.55
C ALA A 78 -42.11 -4.92 15.05
N SER A 79 -41.16 -5.59 15.72
CA SER A 79 -41.12 -5.84 17.16
C SER A 79 -40.84 -4.59 18.00
N LEU A 80 -40.21 -3.54 17.46
CA LEU A 80 -39.83 -2.33 18.20
C LEU A 80 -41.03 -1.47 18.67
N GLY A 81 -42.26 -1.74 18.19
CA GLY A 81 -43.48 -1.06 18.61
C GLY A 81 -44.15 -1.58 19.89
N ARG A 82 -43.61 -2.60 20.58
CA ARG A 82 -44.19 -3.14 21.83
C ARG A 82 -43.63 -2.44 23.08
N LYS A 83 -44.46 -2.38 24.14
CA LYS A 83 -44.17 -1.78 25.47
C LYS A 83 -43.09 -2.51 26.30
N SER A 84 -42.19 -3.23 25.65
CA SER A 84 -41.07 -3.95 26.27
C SER A 84 -39.86 -3.84 25.33
N SER A 85 -39.04 -2.80 25.51
CA SER A 85 -37.80 -2.63 24.73
C SER A 85 -36.93 -3.87 24.89
N PRO A 86 -36.66 -4.64 23.81
CA PRO A 86 -35.76 -5.78 23.92
C PRO A 86 -34.34 -5.28 24.21
N ASP A 87 -33.58 -6.08 24.97
CA ASP A 87 -32.14 -5.94 24.99
C ASP A 87 -31.59 -6.38 23.63
N VAL A 88 -30.82 -5.52 22.98
CA VAL A 88 -30.12 -5.82 21.73
C VAL A 88 -28.65 -6.11 21.99
N LEU A 89 -28.08 -6.95 21.15
CA LEU A 89 -26.64 -7.17 21.08
C LEU A 89 -26.08 -6.37 19.89
N VAL A 90 -25.25 -5.36 20.18
CA VAL A 90 -24.43 -4.68 19.18
C VAL A 90 -23.05 -5.34 19.17
N VAL A 91 -22.61 -5.80 18.01
CA VAL A 91 -21.29 -6.42 17.82
C VAL A 91 -20.38 -5.44 17.09
N PHE A 92 -19.29 -5.05 17.74
CA PHE A 92 -18.20 -4.30 17.13
C PHE A 92 -17.07 -5.26 16.78
N SER A 93 -17.00 -5.68 15.51
CA SER A 93 -15.90 -6.49 14.99
C SER A 93 -14.60 -5.68 14.93
N GLY A 94 -13.51 -6.28 15.40
CA GLY A 94 -12.14 -5.79 15.21
C GLY A 94 -11.39 -6.62 14.17
N ALA A 95 -10.06 -6.56 14.22
CA ALA A 95 -9.21 -7.39 13.36
C ALA A 95 -9.45 -8.88 13.60
N HIS A 96 -9.41 -9.66 12.52
CA HIS A 96 -9.62 -11.11 12.52
C HIS A 96 -8.90 -11.77 11.35
N GLY A 97 -8.55 -13.06 11.47
CA GLY A 97 -7.94 -13.82 10.39
C GLY A 97 -7.79 -15.31 10.70
N TYR A 98 -7.67 -16.10 9.64
CA TYR A 98 -7.29 -17.51 9.72
C TYR A 98 -5.79 -17.65 10.04
N VAL A 99 -5.45 -18.60 10.91
CA VAL A 99 -4.09 -18.97 11.27
C VAL A 99 -3.90 -20.44 10.89
N SER A 100 -3.09 -20.67 9.86
CA SER A 100 -2.70 -22.02 9.43
C SER A 100 -1.88 -22.72 10.53
N PRO A 101 -2.02 -24.04 10.73
CA PRO A 101 -1.11 -24.78 11.62
C PRO A 101 0.37 -24.63 11.20
N THR A 102 0.64 -24.36 9.92
CA THR A 102 1.99 -24.20 9.37
C THR A 102 2.73 -22.92 9.81
N VAL A 103 2.09 -21.97 10.51
CA VAL A 103 2.77 -20.76 11.03
C VAL A 103 3.15 -20.84 12.52
N TYR A 104 2.88 -21.96 13.19
CA TYR A 104 3.36 -22.23 14.54
C TYR A 104 4.70 -22.98 14.50
N ALA A 105 5.64 -22.63 15.36
CA ALA A 105 6.94 -23.31 15.48
C ALA A 105 6.87 -24.63 16.30
N THR A 106 5.73 -25.33 16.24
CA THR A 106 5.41 -26.51 17.07
C THR A 106 4.51 -27.46 16.30
N ASP A 107 4.82 -28.75 16.35
CA ASP A 107 4.02 -29.84 15.79
C ASP A 107 3.68 -30.86 16.90
N PRO A 108 2.43 -31.35 17.04
CA PRO A 108 1.24 -30.92 16.30
C PRO A 108 0.72 -29.54 16.72
N ALA A 109 0.25 -28.76 15.74
CA ALA A 109 -0.55 -27.55 15.93
C ALA A 109 -1.86 -27.65 15.15
N VAL A 110 -2.88 -26.89 15.58
CA VAL A 110 -4.22 -26.91 14.97
C VAL A 110 -4.57 -25.58 14.29
N PRO A 111 -5.29 -25.58 13.16
CA PRO A 111 -5.81 -24.36 12.55
C PRO A 111 -6.68 -23.58 13.54
N THR A 112 -6.51 -22.26 13.58
CA THR A 112 -7.26 -21.37 14.47
C THR A 112 -7.79 -20.17 13.71
N TRP A 113 -9.02 -19.73 14.00
CA TRP A 113 -9.49 -18.40 13.60
C TRP A 113 -9.31 -17.45 14.78
N ASP A 114 -8.42 -16.48 14.62
CA ASP A 114 -8.14 -15.45 15.61
C ASP A 114 -8.97 -14.20 15.32
N PHE A 115 -9.52 -13.57 16.37
CA PHE A 115 -10.39 -12.40 16.25
C PHE A 115 -10.42 -11.55 17.52
N ALA A 116 -10.67 -10.26 17.33
CA ALA A 116 -11.12 -9.34 18.38
C ALA A 116 -12.57 -8.89 18.10
N ALA A 117 -13.42 -8.89 19.12
CA ALA A 117 -14.78 -8.37 19.04
C ALA A 117 -15.20 -7.71 20.37
N VAL A 118 -16.03 -6.68 20.33
CA VAL A 118 -16.70 -6.14 21.53
C VAL A 118 -18.20 -6.31 21.40
N HIS A 119 -18.77 -7.10 22.30
CA HIS A 119 -20.20 -7.39 22.38
C HIS A 119 -20.83 -6.46 23.43
N VAL A 120 -21.70 -5.57 22.99
CA VAL A 120 -22.38 -4.58 23.82
C VAL A 120 -23.86 -4.94 23.89
N THR A 121 -24.35 -5.24 25.09
CA THR A 121 -25.77 -5.54 25.34
C THR A 121 -26.44 -4.38 26.05
N GLY A 122 -27.60 -3.94 25.55
CA GLY A 122 -28.32 -2.80 26.11
C GLY A 122 -29.72 -2.63 25.54
N ARG A 123 -30.54 -1.80 26.20
CA ARG A 123 -31.90 -1.48 25.72
C ARG A 123 -31.87 -0.38 24.66
N VAL A 124 -32.66 -0.56 23.60
CA VAL A 124 -32.91 0.48 22.59
C VAL A 124 -33.96 1.47 23.10
N GLY A 125 -33.67 2.76 22.98
CA GLY A 125 -34.65 3.85 22.92
C GLY A 125 -34.56 4.53 21.55
N LEU A 126 -35.68 5.00 21.00
CA LEU A 126 -35.69 5.78 19.76
C LEU A 126 -35.25 7.23 20.04
N ILE A 127 -34.86 7.95 18.99
CA ILE A 127 -34.55 9.39 19.02
C ILE A 127 -35.38 10.07 17.94
N ASP A 128 -36.27 10.98 18.36
CA ASP A 128 -37.20 11.65 17.44
C ASP A 128 -36.47 12.58 16.45
N ASP A 129 -35.48 13.33 16.94
CA ASP A 129 -34.58 14.11 16.07
C ASP A 129 -33.54 13.20 15.40
N THR A 130 -33.96 12.56 14.31
CA THR A 130 -33.09 11.73 13.48
C THR A 130 -32.08 12.57 12.68
N LEU A 131 -32.35 13.85 12.40
CA LEU A 131 -31.46 14.71 11.63
C LEU A 131 -30.23 15.13 12.43
N GLU A 132 -30.38 15.54 13.71
CA GLU A 132 -29.27 15.82 14.64
C GLU A 132 -28.30 14.63 14.71
N VAL A 133 -28.85 13.41 14.74
CA VAL A 133 -28.05 12.18 14.80
C VAL A 133 -27.34 11.88 13.49
N VAL A 134 -27.99 12.07 12.33
CA VAL A 134 -27.34 11.96 11.01
C VAL A 134 -26.21 12.98 10.88
N GLU A 135 -26.47 14.26 11.13
CA GLU A 135 -25.46 15.33 10.96
C GLU A 135 -24.27 15.13 11.91
N ARG A 136 -24.50 14.70 13.16
CA ARG A 136 -23.41 14.40 14.11
C ARG A 136 -22.59 13.18 13.73
N THR A 137 -23.21 12.12 13.22
CA THR A 137 -22.47 10.94 12.73
C THR A 137 -21.64 11.30 11.50
N VAL A 138 -22.19 12.08 10.56
CA VAL A 138 -21.44 12.56 9.38
C VAL A 138 -20.29 13.48 9.80
N ALA A 139 -20.51 14.44 10.70
CA ALA A 139 -19.46 15.32 11.19
C ALA A 139 -18.35 14.56 11.96
N ALA A 140 -18.70 13.51 12.70
CA ALA A 140 -17.73 12.65 13.38
C ALA A 140 -16.90 11.80 12.40
N LEU A 141 -17.46 11.38 11.27
CA LEU A 141 -16.73 10.60 10.25
C LEU A 141 -15.90 11.50 9.32
N GLU A 142 -16.43 12.64 8.88
CA GLU A 142 -15.69 13.59 8.04
C GLU A 142 -14.57 14.33 8.81
N SER A 143 -14.62 14.39 10.15
CA SER A 143 -13.48 14.91 10.95
C SER A 143 -12.26 13.97 10.98
N LEU A 144 -12.41 12.74 10.50
CA LEU A 144 -11.34 11.74 10.36
C LEU A 144 -10.69 11.78 8.97
N ARG A 145 -11.12 12.70 8.10
CA ARG A 145 -10.62 12.92 6.74
C ARG A 145 -9.94 14.29 6.66
N SER A 146 -8.97 14.43 5.74
CA SER A 146 -8.30 15.69 5.47
C SER A 146 -8.25 15.96 3.96
N PRO A 147 -8.68 17.14 3.47
CA PRO A 147 -9.42 18.17 4.21
C PRO A 147 -10.81 17.66 4.63
N SER A 148 -11.26 18.02 5.84
CA SER A 148 -12.59 17.67 6.32
C SER A 148 -13.66 18.43 5.53
N ARG A 149 -14.63 17.73 4.94
CA ARG A 149 -15.62 18.33 4.04
C ARG A 149 -17.02 18.35 4.67
N ALA A 150 -17.52 19.56 4.95
CA ALA A 150 -18.91 19.73 5.38
C ALA A 150 -19.90 19.30 4.27
N PRO A 151 -21.02 18.63 4.61
CA PRO A 151 -22.07 18.33 3.64
C PRO A 151 -22.65 19.60 3.01
N THR A 152 -22.85 19.59 1.69
CA THR A 152 -23.48 20.69 0.96
C THR A 152 -24.95 20.82 1.32
N ALA A 153 -25.56 21.99 1.08
CA ALA A 153 -27.00 22.20 1.30
C ALA A 153 -27.84 21.15 0.56
N ALA A 154 -27.61 20.95 -0.74
CA ALA A 154 -28.31 19.94 -1.55
C ALA A 154 -28.14 18.50 -1.01
N SER A 155 -27.02 18.16 -0.37
CA SER A 155 -26.87 16.89 0.34
C SER A 155 -27.74 16.83 1.60
N ARG A 156 -27.78 17.90 2.41
CA ARG A 156 -28.67 18.00 3.59
C ARG A 156 -30.14 17.89 3.19
N ASP A 157 -30.56 18.58 2.12
CA ASP A 157 -31.94 18.54 1.61
C ASP A 157 -32.32 17.13 1.15
N ARG A 158 -31.40 16.43 0.45
CA ARG A 158 -31.57 15.03 0.05
C ARG A 158 -31.65 14.09 1.26
N PHE A 159 -30.87 14.32 2.33
CA PHE A 159 -30.99 13.55 3.56
C PHE A 159 -32.30 13.83 4.29
N ALA A 160 -32.75 15.09 4.35
CA ALA A 160 -34.03 15.49 4.94
C ALA A 160 -35.22 14.76 4.29
N ALA A 161 -35.22 14.65 2.95
CA ALA A 161 -36.22 13.89 2.19
C ALA A 161 -36.20 12.37 2.46
N LEU A 162 -35.10 11.83 3.00
CA LEU A 162 -34.95 10.41 3.35
C LEU A 162 -35.27 10.12 4.83
N LEU A 163 -35.34 11.12 5.71
CA LEU A 163 -35.63 10.94 7.15
C LEU A 163 -36.87 10.09 7.44
N PRO A 164 -38.00 10.16 6.70
CA PRO A 164 -39.16 9.29 6.94
C PRO A 164 -38.91 7.78 6.77
N ARG A 165 -37.71 7.39 6.30
CA ARG A 165 -37.27 6.01 6.08
C ARG A 165 -36.03 5.64 6.92
N VAL A 166 -35.56 6.54 7.77
CA VAL A 166 -34.38 6.37 8.65
C VAL A 166 -34.84 6.48 10.10
N VAL A 167 -34.33 5.61 10.97
CA VAL A 167 -34.63 5.67 12.41
C VAL A 167 -33.34 5.90 13.18
N ALA A 168 -33.26 7.01 13.91
CA ALA A 168 -32.23 7.21 14.92
C ALA A 168 -32.61 6.53 16.25
N PHE A 169 -31.60 6.01 16.94
CA PHE A 169 -31.77 5.30 18.19
C PHE A 169 -30.57 5.45 19.12
N ARG A 170 -30.81 5.21 20.41
CA ARG A 170 -29.83 5.19 21.48
C ARG A 170 -29.78 3.79 22.09
N VAL A 171 -28.58 3.26 22.32
CA VAL A 171 -28.40 2.03 23.10
C VAL A 171 -27.94 2.41 24.52
N HIS A 172 -28.77 2.08 25.50
CA HIS A 172 -28.44 2.18 26.92
C HIS A 172 -27.73 0.90 27.33
N VAL A 173 -26.40 0.95 27.43
CA VAL A 173 -25.53 -0.21 27.66
C VAL A 173 -25.66 -0.72 29.10
N HIS A 174 -26.01 -2.00 29.24
CA HIS A 174 -26.03 -2.70 30.54
C HIS A 174 -24.84 -3.64 30.72
N THR A 175 -24.22 -4.09 29.62
CA THR A 175 -23.09 -5.03 29.66
C THR A 175 -22.18 -4.84 28.46
N GLU A 176 -20.88 -4.83 28.71
CA GLU A 176 -19.82 -4.89 27.69
C GLU A 176 -19.03 -6.19 27.90
N LYS A 177 -18.82 -6.94 26.83
CA LYS A 177 -17.97 -8.14 26.78
C LYS A 177 -16.99 -8.02 25.63
N SER A 178 -15.75 -7.68 25.92
CA SER A 178 -14.65 -7.81 24.96
C SER A 178 -14.26 -9.28 24.84
N MET A 179 -14.24 -9.82 23.62
CA MET A 179 -13.76 -11.16 23.32
C MET A 179 -12.51 -11.06 22.44
N PHE A 180 -11.49 -11.80 22.83
CA PHE A 180 -10.26 -11.95 22.06
C PHE A 180 -9.97 -13.44 22.00
N LYS A 181 -9.88 -14.00 20.80
CA LYS A 181 -9.27 -15.30 20.54
C LYS A 181 -8.01 -15.00 19.73
N LEU A 182 -6.86 -15.24 20.35
CA LEU A 182 -5.54 -14.90 19.84
C LEU A 182 -4.59 -16.05 20.22
N SER A 183 -4.75 -17.21 19.59
CA SER A 183 -3.91 -18.41 19.73
C SER A 183 -3.53 -18.75 21.20
N GLN A 184 -4.56 -18.89 22.06
CA GLN A 184 -4.44 -18.75 23.52
C GLN A 184 -3.76 -19.90 24.28
N ASP A 185 -3.35 -20.97 23.58
CA ASP A 185 -2.84 -22.21 24.18
C ASP A 185 -1.30 -22.23 24.34
N PHE A 186 -0.63 -21.09 24.11
CA PHE A 186 0.84 -20.95 24.14
C PHE A 186 1.33 -20.00 25.24
N ASP A 187 2.48 -20.34 25.84
CA ASP A 187 3.06 -19.65 26.99
C ASP A 187 3.84 -18.36 26.62
N ALA A 188 3.87 -17.38 27.52
CA ALA A 188 4.21 -15.99 27.21
C ALA A 188 5.64 -15.77 26.68
N GLU A 189 6.62 -16.56 27.14
CA GLU A 189 8.01 -16.46 26.68
C GLU A 189 8.27 -17.15 25.33
N ARG A 190 7.29 -17.89 24.78
CA ARG A 190 7.40 -18.54 23.45
C ARG A 190 6.85 -17.70 22.29
N TYR A 191 6.41 -16.45 22.51
CA TYR A 191 5.85 -15.57 21.47
C TYR A 191 6.89 -14.98 20.49
N ALA A 192 7.70 -15.85 19.88
CA ALA A 192 8.58 -15.52 18.76
C ALA A 192 7.92 -15.89 17.41
N ARG A 193 6.83 -15.19 17.06
CA ARG A 193 5.91 -15.44 15.90
C ARG A 193 5.01 -16.67 16.17
N PRO A 194 3.66 -16.52 16.15
CA PRO A 194 2.90 -16.09 14.96
C PRO A 194 2.36 -14.64 15.00
N ARG A 195 1.72 -14.21 13.90
CA ARG A 195 1.43 -12.79 13.58
C ARG A 195 -0.07 -12.43 13.59
N LEU A 196 -0.69 -12.28 14.77
CA LEU A 196 -2.01 -11.58 14.87
C LEU A 196 -2.14 -10.57 16.02
N ALA A 197 -1.15 -10.46 16.91
CA ALA A 197 -1.10 -9.43 17.96
C ALA A 197 -0.37 -8.14 17.51
N ARG A 198 -0.64 -7.63 16.30
CA ARG A 198 -0.22 -6.28 15.86
C ARG A 198 -1.30 -5.49 15.10
N GLY A 199 -2.41 -5.25 15.80
CA GLY A 199 -2.85 -3.85 15.87
C GLY A 199 -1.71 -3.07 16.52
N ARG A 200 -1.14 -2.07 15.81
CA ARG A 200 0.16 -1.45 16.10
C ARG A 200 0.41 -1.21 17.60
N GLU A 201 1.28 -2.01 18.21
CA GLU A 201 1.87 -1.64 19.50
C GLU A 201 2.70 -0.36 19.28
N PRO A 202 2.57 0.69 20.11
CA PRO A 202 3.24 1.96 19.86
C PRO A 202 4.76 1.81 20.04
N GLN A 203 5.47 1.64 18.93
CA GLN A 203 6.92 1.83 18.84
C GLN A 203 7.29 3.12 19.59
N ALA A 204 8.19 3.01 20.58
CA ALA A 204 8.46 4.06 21.56
C ALA A 204 8.71 5.43 20.91
N ARG A 205 7.64 6.26 20.87
CA ARG A 205 7.52 7.55 20.17
C ARG A 205 8.52 7.75 19.02
N ARG A 206 8.38 6.96 17.95
CA ARG A 206 8.90 7.39 16.64
C ARG A 206 8.10 8.63 16.20
N PRO A 207 8.75 9.64 15.58
CA PRO A 207 8.11 10.92 15.29
C PRO A 207 6.93 10.79 14.32
N ASP A 208 5.95 11.68 14.48
CA ASP A 208 4.81 11.86 13.58
C ASP A 208 5.35 11.99 12.13
N GLY A 209 4.93 11.09 11.22
CA GLY A 209 5.36 11.08 9.81
C GLY A 209 5.74 9.71 9.24
N TRP A 210 6.16 8.74 10.06
CA TRP A 210 6.71 7.42 9.63
C TRP A 210 5.71 6.46 8.93
N PHE A 211 4.55 6.94 8.49
CA PHE A 211 3.54 6.17 7.75
C PHE A 211 3.14 6.79 6.40
N MET A 212 3.69 7.96 6.04
CA MET A 212 3.41 8.64 4.76
C MET A 212 4.46 8.37 3.68
N THR A 213 5.54 7.64 4.01
CA THR A 213 6.71 7.43 3.15
C THR A 213 7.00 5.95 2.94
N PHE A 214 7.69 5.63 1.84
CA PHE A 214 8.21 4.31 1.55
C PHE A 214 9.55 4.07 2.26
N PRO A 215 9.85 2.84 2.71
CA PRO A 215 11.15 2.51 3.26
C PRO A 215 12.25 2.70 2.22
N SER A 216 13.24 3.55 2.50
CA SER A 216 14.41 3.73 1.63
C SER A 216 15.59 2.84 2.05
N PHE A 217 16.39 2.40 1.08
CA PHE A 217 17.62 1.64 1.29
C PHE A 217 18.68 2.09 0.28
N THR A 218 19.92 2.27 0.73
CA THR A 218 21.09 2.50 -0.12
C THR A 218 22.02 1.31 0.05
N SER A 219 22.41 0.67 -1.04
CA SER A 219 23.39 -0.42 -1.01
C SER A 219 24.81 0.10 -0.91
N THR A 220 25.67 -0.60 -0.17
CA THR A 220 27.11 -0.29 -0.05
C THR A 220 28.00 -1.16 -0.94
N GLN A 221 27.41 -2.14 -1.63
CA GLN A 221 28.12 -3.12 -2.45
C GLN A 221 27.84 -2.87 -3.94
N ILE A 222 28.91 -2.96 -4.77
CA ILE A 222 28.82 -2.88 -6.24
C ILE A 222 28.77 -4.28 -6.87
N ASP A 223 29.37 -5.30 -6.21
CA ASP A 223 29.24 -6.70 -6.63
C ASP A 223 27.75 -7.14 -6.56
N PRO A 224 27.15 -7.66 -7.64
CA PRO A 224 25.73 -7.97 -7.68
C PRO A 224 25.28 -8.97 -6.61
N ARG A 225 26.06 -10.04 -6.38
CA ARG A 225 25.70 -11.08 -5.40
C ARG A 225 25.79 -10.55 -3.97
N ALA A 226 26.81 -9.76 -3.65
CA ALA A 226 26.99 -9.10 -2.36
C ALA A 226 25.92 -8.02 -2.13
N ARG A 227 25.61 -7.20 -3.14
CA ARG A 227 24.53 -6.19 -3.14
C ARG A 227 23.17 -6.83 -2.89
N GLY A 228 22.87 -7.90 -3.62
CA GLY A 228 21.66 -8.67 -3.42
C GLY A 228 21.57 -9.22 -1.99
N LYS A 229 22.65 -9.83 -1.49
CA LYS A 229 22.71 -10.38 -0.12
C LYS A 229 22.58 -9.30 0.96
N GLU A 230 23.15 -8.12 0.73
CA GLU A 230 23.01 -6.96 1.60
C GLU A 230 21.54 -6.51 1.69
N LEU A 231 20.87 -6.30 0.54
CA LEU A 231 19.44 -5.99 0.48
C LEU A 231 18.61 -7.10 1.16
N GLY A 232 18.85 -8.36 0.79
CA GLY A 232 18.15 -9.53 1.31
C GLY A 232 18.20 -9.61 2.84
N THR A 233 19.37 -9.35 3.42
CA THR A 233 19.57 -9.34 4.88
C THR A 233 18.82 -8.18 5.55
N HIS A 234 18.89 -6.97 4.99
CA HIS A 234 18.24 -5.78 5.56
C HIS A 234 16.71 -5.74 5.35
N ARG A 235 16.19 -6.45 4.34
CA ARG A 235 14.78 -6.43 3.94
C ARG A 235 14.06 -7.78 4.07
N GLN A 236 14.70 -8.79 4.66
CA GLN A 236 14.16 -10.14 4.88
C GLN A 236 12.67 -10.16 5.26
N GLU A 237 12.26 -9.42 6.29
CA GLU A 237 10.85 -9.45 6.75
C GLU A 237 9.85 -8.94 5.72
N ALA A 238 10.25 -8.00 4.87
CA ALA A 238 9.44 -7.42 3.80
C ALA A 238 9.45 -8.32 2.56
N ILE A 239 10.60 -8.88 2.19
CA ILE A 239 10.72 -9.84 1.07
C ILE A 239 9.87 -11.09 1.33
N VAL A 240 9.94 -11.66 2.54
CA VAL A 240 9.13 -12.82 2.96
C VAL A 240 7.64 -12.48 3.02
N ALA A 241 7.26 -11.25 3.38
CA ALA A 241 5.86 -10.82 3.34
C ALA A 241 5.34 -10.62 1.90
N ASN A 242 6.17 -10.05 1.03
CA ASN A 242 5.87 -9.84 -0.38
C ASN A 242 5.72 -11.18 -1.12
N LEU A 243 6.63 -12.12 -0.89
CA LEU A 243 6.56 -13.49 -1.39
C LEU A 243 5.25 -14.19 -1.02
N ALA A 244 4.81 -14.05 0.23
CA ALA A 244 3.56 -14.63 0.70
C ALA A 244 2.35 -13.99 -0.02
N GLY A 245 2.31 -12.66 -0.12
CA GLY A 245 1.22 -11.96 -0.83
C GLY A 245 1.13 -12.34 -2.31
N TYR A 246 2.25 -12.47 -3.02
CA TYR A 246 2.25 -12.98 -4.40
C TYR A 246 1.85 -14.46 -4.48
N SER A 247 2.26 -15.30 -3.54
CA SER A 247 1.84 -16.71 -3.48
C SER A 247 0.32 -16.83 -3.30
N ASP A 248 -0.27 -16.03 -2.41
CA ASP A 248 -1.71 -15.98 -2.18
C ASP A 248 -2.45 -15.44 -3.41
N LEU A 249 -1.94 -14.38 -4.05
CA LEU A 249 -2.52 -13.80 -5.27
C LEU A 249 -2.54 -14.81 -6.43
N PHE A 250 -1.44 -15.51 -6.69
CA PHE A 250 -1.37 -16.51 -7.75
C PHE A 250 -2.26 -17.72 -7.45
N ALA A 251 -2.35 -18.15 -6.19
CA ALA A 251 -3.25 -19.23 -5.78
C ALA A 251 -4.73 -18.86 -5.98
N VAL A 252 -5.12 -17.61 -5.69
CA VAL A 252 -6.48 -17.11 -5.95
C VAL A 252 -6.75 -16.93 -7.46
N ALA A 253 -5.72 -16.65 -8.26
CA ALA A 253 -5.78 -16.69 -9.73
C ALA A 253 -5.78 -18.13 -10.31
N GLY A 254 -5.75 -19.17 -9.47
CA GLY A 254 -5.84 -20.58 -9.89
C GLY A 254 -4.51 -21.31 -10.09
N ALA A 255 -3.37 -20.67 -9.82
CA ALA A 255 -2.05 -21.31 -9.93
C ALA A 255 -1.82 -22.34 -8.82
N THR A 256 -1.31 -23.52 -9.18
CA THR A 256 -0.76 -24.44 -8.17
C THR A 256 0.64 -24.02 -7.74
N ALA A 257 1.03 -24.33 -6.50
CA ALA A 257 2.38 -24.08 -5.99
C ALA A 257 3.48 -24.74 -6.84
N ALA A 258 3.17 -25.85 -7.54
CA ALA A 258 4.09 -26.50 -8.47
C ALA A 258 4.33 -25.67 -9.74
N GLN A 259 3.29 -25.07 -10.31
CA GLN A 259 3.42 -24.14 -11.44
C GLN A 259 4.18 -22.87 -11.04
N VAL A 260 3.84 -22.27 -9.89
CA VAL A 260 4.52 -21.07 -9.37
C VAL A 260 6.02 -21.34 -9.12
N ARG A 261 6.38 -22.54 -8.65
CA ARG A 261 7.80 -22.96 -8.56
C ARG A 261 8.44 -23.11 -9.94
N ALA A 262 7.83 -23.87 -10.84
CA ALA A 262 8.39 -24.10 -12.18
C ALA A 262 8.59 -22.80 -12.97
N TRP A 263 7.68 -21.83 -12.83
CA TRP A 263 7.81 -20.49 -13.40
C TRP A 263 8.90 -19.65 -12.71
N GLY A 264 9.03 -19.72 -11.38
CA GLY A 264 10.14 -19.09 -10.67
C GLY A 264 11.51 -19.67 -11.02
N GLU A 265 11.57 -20.96 -11.35
CA GLU A 265 12.79 -21.64 -11.83
C GLU A 265 13.09 -21.22 -13.28
N GLN A 266 12.12 -21.26 -14.20
CA GLN A 266 12.28 -20.73 -15.57
C GLN A 266 12.73 -19.26 -15.59
N ALA A 267 12.11 -18.40 -14.77
CA ALA A 267 12.47 -16.99 -14.66
C ALA A 267 13.93 -16.78 -14.24
N LEU A 268 14.46 -17.66 -13.39
CA LEU A 268 15.86 -17.61 -12.96
C LEU A 268 16.80 -18.07 -14.09
N ASP A 269 16.43 -19.10 -14.85
CA ASP A 269 17.20 -19.57 -16.00
C ASP A 269 17.25 -18.50 -17.11
N ARG A 270 16.11 -17.88 -17.48
CA ARG A 270 16.08 -16.77 -18.45
C ARG A 270 16.85 -15.54 -17.95
N ALA A 271 16.82 -15.27 -16.64
CA ALA A 271 17.64 -14.22 -16.05
C ALA A 271 19.14 -14.54 -16.17
N ALA A 272 19.53 -15.80 -15.95
CA ALA A 272 20.92 -16.24 -16.05
C ALA A 272 21.45 -16.19 -17.50
N ASP A 273 20.62 -16.54 -18.49
CA ASP A 273 20.97 -16.47 -19.91
C ASP A 273 21.13 -15.01 -20.41
N TRP A 274 20.22 -14.10 -20.02
CA TRP A 274 20.14 -12.74 -20.58
C TRP A 274 20.82 -11.64 -19.74
N ALA A 275 20.87 -11.81 -18.43
CA ALA A 275 21.47 -10.85 -17.49
C ALA A 275 22.13 -11.59 -16.30
N PRO A 276 23.26 -12.30 -16.52
CA PRO A 276 23.89 -13.14 -15.49
C PRO A 276 24.14 -12.43 -14.16
N HIS A 277 24.45 -11.13 -14.20
CA HIS A 277 24.67 -10.31 -13.01
C HIS A 277 23.40 -10.11 -12.18
N LEU A 278 22.23 -9.99 -12.81
CA LEU A 278 20.94 -9.88 -12.13
C LEU A 278 20.46 -11.22 -11.58
N ALA A 279 20.78 -12.35 -12.23
CA ALA A 279 20.54 -13.68 -11.66
C ALA A 279 21.39 -13.91 -10.38
N GLU A 280 22.65 -13.49 -10.39
CA GLU A 280 23.52 -13.49 -9.21
C GLU A 280 23.02 -12.53 -8.11
N GLU A 281 22.47 -11.37 -8.46
CA GLU A 281 21.83 -10.45 -7.52
C GLU A 281 20.55 -11.04 -6.90
N ILE A 282 19.69 -11.69 -7.69
CA ILE A 282 18.52 -12.45 -7.22
C ILE A 282 18.92 -13.58 -6.27
N ALA A 283 19.95 -14.35 -6.62
CA ALA A 283 20.52 -15.39 -5.74
C ALA A 283 21.13 -14.79 -4.46
N GLY A 284 21.71 -13.59 -4.54
CA GLY A 284 22.13 -12.78 -3.40
C GLY A 284 20.96 -12.44 -2.48
N ILE A 285 19.90 -11.82 -3.01
CA ILE A 285 18.68 -11.42 -2.28
C ILE A 285 18.07 -12.64 -1.58
N ALA A 286 17.96 -13.77 -2.29
CA ALA A 286 17.47 -15.02 -1.71
C ALA A 286 18.37 -15.51 -0.56
N SER A 287 19.70 -15.52 -0.75
CA SER A 287 20.66 -15.90 0.30
C SER A 287 20.62 -14.98 1.53
N GLY A 288 20.39 -13.68 1.35
CA GLY A 288 20.23 -12.72 2.45
C GLY A 288 18.89 -12.85 3.17
N ALA A 289 17.81 -13.14 2.44
CA ALA A 289 16.48 -13.33 3.00
C ALA A 289 16.25 -14.74 3.61
N GLY A 290 17.11 -15.71 3.33
CA GLY A 290 16.93 -17.11 3.75
C GLY A 290 15.89 -17.85 2.91
N LEU A 291 15.88 -17.60 1.61
CA LEU A 291 14.96 -18.15 0.61
C LEU A 291 15.72 -18.94 -0.47
N GLU A 292 15.01 -19.78 -1.23
CA GLU A 292 15.53 -20.35 -2.48
C GLU A 292 15.54 -19.27 -3.60
N PRO A 293 16.52 -19.26 -4.53
CA PRO A 293 16.59 -18.27 -5.61
C PRO A 293 15.33 -18.14 -6.47
N TRP A 294 14.65 -19.25 -6.79
CA TRP A 294 13.40 -19.26 -7.56
C TRP A 294 12.28 -18.44 -6.91
N GLN A 295 12.28 -18.31 -5.57
CA GLN A 295 11.27 -17.55 -4.83
C GLN A 295 11.44 -16.04 -5.06
N VAL A 296 12.68 -15.57 -5.18
CA VAL A 296 12.96 -14.17 -5.51
C VAL A 296 12.81 -13.92 -7.01
N ALA A 297 13.20 -14.87 -7.87
CA ALA A 297 12.91 -14.81 -9.30
C ALA A 297 11.40 -14.71 -9.57
N MET A 298 10.56 -15.46 -8.85
CA MET A 298 9.09 -15.38 -8.89
C MET A 298 8.54 -13.97 -8.55
N ILE A 299 9.13 -13.25 -7.60
CA ILE A 299 8.74 -11.84 -7.31
C ILE A 299 9.05 -10.93 -8.50
N ASN A 300 10.17 -11.17 -9.19
CA ASN A 300 10.56 -10.42 -10.39
C ASN A 300 9.72 -10.81 -11.62
N ALA A 301 9.30 -12.07 -11.70
CA ALA A 301 8.50 -12.68 -12.77
C ALA A 301 6.98 -12.60 -12.54
N ARG A 302 6.52 -11.71 -11.65
CA ARG A 302 5.10 -11.57 -11.31
C ARG A 302 4.21 -11.19 -12.50
N THR A 303 4.72 -10.43 -13.46
CA THR A 303 3.95 -10.01 -14.65
C THR A 303 3.70 -11.21 -15.54
N GLU A 304 4.74 -12.01 -15.72
CA GLU A 304 4.80 -13.21 -16.53
C GLU A 304 3.97 -14.33 -15.91
N ILE A 305 3.98 -14.48 -14.59
CA ILE A 305 3.12 -15.43 -13.87
C ILE A 305 1.65 -14.99 -13.94
N LEU A 306 1.33 -13.69 -13.82
CA LEU A 306 -0.05 -13.18 -13.99
C LEU A 306 -0.56 -13.36 -15.43
N ALA A 307 0.31 -13.26 -16.43
CA ALA A 307 0.02 -13.58 -17.82
C ALA A 307 -0.17 -15.09 -18.05
N ALA A 308 0.72 -15.92 -17.51
CA ALA A 308 0.70 -17.38 -17.64
C ALA A 308 -0.53 -18.07 -17.02
N VAL A 309 -1.21 -17.41 -16.08
CA VAL A 309 -2.48 -17.86 -15.47
C VAL A 309 -3.71 -17.12 -16.03
N ASP A 310 -3.53 -16.20 -16.98
CA ASP A 310 -4.54 -15.27 -17.52
C ASP A 310 -5.34 -14.53 -16.43
N ALA A 311 -4.65 -14.02 -15.39
CA ALA A 311 -5.29 -13.48 -14.18
C ALA A 311 -6.25 -12.32 -14.49
N VAL A 312 -7.52 -12.42 -14.10
CA VAL A 312 -8.54 -11.39 -14.39
C VAL A 312 -8.57 -10.30 -13.31
N GLY A 313 -8.47 -9.02 -13.70
CA GLY A 313 -8.61 -7.86 -12.80
C GLY A 313 -8.20 -6.51 -13.42
N GLU A 314 -8.71 -5.41 -12.85
CA GLU A 314 -8.54 -4.01 -13.29
C GLU A 314 -7.24 -3.35 -12.76
N GLY A 315 -6.09 -3.99 -13.02
CA GLY A 315 -4.77 -3.45 -12.67
C GLY A 315 -4.27 -2.43 -13.68
N GLU A 316 -4.76 -1.20 -13.59
CA GLU A 316 -4.39 -0.10 -14.50
C GLU A 316 -3.36 0.87 -13.87
N CYS A 317 -2.71 1.67 -14.71
CA CYS A 317 -1.70 2.68 -14.37
C CYS A 317 -1.84 3.83 -15.37
N SER A 318 -1.42 5.04 -15.01
CA SER A 318 -1.46 6.17 -15.94
C SER A 318 -0.18 6.99 -15.86
N THR A 319 0.42 7.26 -17.02
CA THR A 319 1.72 7.93 -17.17
C THR A 319 1.56 9.14 -18.06
N SER A 320 2.12 10.28 -17.67
CA SER A 320 2.24 11.48 -18.49
C SER A 320 3.66 12.02 -18.45
N VAL A 321 4.18 12.39 -19.63
CA VAL A 321 5.46 13.06 -19.86
C VAL A 321 5.20 14.25 -20.77
N VAL A 322 5.65 15.44 -20.35
CA VAL A 322 5.62 16.65 -21.20
C VAL A 322 7.04 17.22 -21.30
N LEU A 323 7.43 17.58 -22.52
CA LEU A 323 8.75 18.08 -22.92
C LEU A 323 8.64 19.52 -23.48
N PRO A 324 9.73 20.31 -23.51
CA PRO A 324 11.08 20.00 -23.04
C PRO A 324 11.27 20.17 -21.53
N GLY A 325 12.35 19.60 -20.97
CA GLY A 325 12.64 19.63 -19.53
C GLY A 325 11.61 18.81 -18.76
N PRO A 326 11.80 17.48 -18.63
CA PRO A 326 10.73 16.49 -18.52
C PRO A 326 9.81 16.70 -17.32
N ARG A 327 8.59 17.15 -17.59
CA ARG A 327 7.49 17.19 -16.64
C ARG A 327 6.81 15.84 -16.63
N THR A 328 7.18 15.00 -15.68
CA THR A 328 6.62 13.63 -15.59
C THR A 328 5.73 13.45 -14.36
N VAL A 329 4.77 12.52 -14.48
CA VAL A 329 4.02 11.92 -13.37
C VAL A 329 3.43 10.57 -13.80
N GLN A 330 3.38 9.61 -12.88
CA GLN A 330 2.66 8.35 -13.01
C GLN A 330 1.80 8.09 -11.76
N THR A 331 0.60 7.55 -11.94
CA THR A 331 -0.11 6.77 -10.91
C THR A 331 0.12 5.27 -11.14
N TRP A 332 0.65 4.58 -10.12
CA TRP A 332 0.79 3.13 -10.11
C TRP A 332 -0.29 2.52 -9.22
N ASP A 333 -1.24 1.83 -9.85
CA ASP A 333 -2.32 1.16 -9.13
C ASP A 333 -2.05 -0.35 -9.02
N TRP A 334 -2.33 -0.93 -7.86
CA TRP A 334 -2.03 -2.32 -7.55
C TRP A 334 -2.93 -2.87 -6.44
N HIS A 335 -2.72 -4.13 -6.07
CA HIS A 335 -3.55 -4.79 -5.06
C HIS A 335 -3.41 -4.18 -3.66
N ASP A 336 -4.54 -3.93 -3.01
CA ASP A 336 -4.63 -3.21 -1.73
C ASP A 336 -3.86 -3.89 -0.58
N HIS A 337 -3.72 -5.21 -0.63
CA HIS A 337 -2.99 -6.03 0.35
C HIS A 337 -1.47 -6.02 0.16
N LEU A 338 -0.98 -5.57 -1.00
CA LEU A 338 0.46 -5.44 -1.32
C LEU A 338 1.01 -4.02 -1.07
N ARG A 339 0.20 -3.07 -0.61
CA ARG A 339 0.55 -1.65 -0.38
C ARG A 339 1.80 -1.36 0.47
N ASP A 340 2.25 -2.33 1.27
CA ASP A 340 3.40 -2.23 2.18
C ASP A 340 4.64 -3.01 1.69
N ALA A 341 4.56 -3.66 0.52
CA ALA A 341 5.70 -4.26 -0.19
C ALA A 341 6.64 -3.24 -0.90
N PRO A 342 6.19 -2.07 -1.39
CA PRO A 342 7.07 -1.15 -2.10
C PRO A 342 8.11 -0.47 -1.21
N MET A 343 9.27 -0.20 -1.81
CA MET A 343 10.42 0.45 -1.19
C MET A 343 11.20 1.27 -2.22
N LEU A 344 12.05 2.17 -1.74
CA LEU A 344 12.99 2.93 -2.56
C LEU A 344 14.39 2.32 -2.39
N TRP A 345 15.08 2.08 -3.51
CA TRP A 345 16.42 1.51 -3.52
C TRP A 345 17.38 2.38 -4.35
N GLU A 346 18.49 2.76 -3.73
CA GLU A 346 19.64 3.40 -4.35
C GLU A 346 20.79 2.37 -4.40
N LEU A 347 21.41 2.22 -5.55
CA LEU A 347 22.53 1.31 -5.77
C LEU A 347 23.51 1.87 -6.79
N GLU A 348 24.79 1.59 -6.59
CA GLU A 348 25.83 1.81 -7.59
C GLU A 348 25.97 0.50 -8.40
N SER A 349 25.64 0.55 -9.69
CA SER A 349 25.65 -0.63 -10.59
C SER A 349 27.04 -0.84 -11.19
N SER A 350 27.74 0.25 -11.51
CA SER A 350 29.17 0.31 -11.83
C SER A 350 29.78 1.60 -11.26
N PRO A 351 31.11 1.69 -11.06
CA PRO A 351 31.72 2.83 -10.38
C PRO A 351 31.39 4.20 -10.99
N GLY A 352 30.70 5.05 -10.23
CA GLY A 352 30.18 6.36 -10.66
C GLY A 352 28.77 6.35 -11.26
N HIS A 353 28.20 5.17 -11.53
CA HIS A 353 26.85 5.03 -12.06
C HIS A 353 25.86 4.55 -10.99
N VAL A 354 24.97 5.45 -10.57
CA VAL A 354 23.99 5.21 -9.51
C VAL A 354 22.58 5.16 -10.10
N VAL A 355 21.85 4.09 -9.75
CA VAL A 355 20.44 3.89 -10.03
C VAL A 355 19.63 4.18 -8.77
N ARG A 356 18.53 4.92 -8.91
CA ARG A 356 17.49 5.08 -7.88
C ARG A 356 16.18 4.54 -8.43
N THR A 357 15.60 3.55 -7.76
CA THR A 357 14.36 2.90 -8.20
C THR A 357 13.32 2.81 -7.08
N PHE A 358 12.06 3.12 -7.42
CA PHE A 358 10.90 2.64 -6.70
C PHE A 358 10.64 1.21 -7.19
N THR A 359 10.68 0.25 -6.27
CA THR A 359 10.53 -1.18 -6.52
C THR A 359 9.76 -1.84 -5.38
N GLU A 360 9.57 -3.15 -5.41
CA GLU A 360 9.00 -3.93 -4.30
C GLU A 360 10.07 -4.79 -3.64
N ALA A 361 9.88 -5.14 -2.36
CA ALA A 361 10.85 -5.90 -1.59
C ALA A 361 11.13 -7.28 -2.23
N GLY A 362 12.28 -7.38 -2.91
CA GLY A 362 12.72 -8.57 -3.67
C GLY A 362 12.78 -8.38 -5.19
N ALA A 363 12.16 -7.34 -5.75
CA ALA A 363 12.23 -7.00 -7.17
C ALA A 363 13.43 -6.09 -7.47
N VAL A 364 14.19 -6.38 -8.54
CA VAL A 364 15.50 -5.75 -8.81
C VAL A 364 15.42 -4.28 -9.20
N ALA A 365 14.36 -3.87 -9.90
CA ALA A 365 13.96 -2.49 -10.17
C ALA A 365 12.50 -2.46 -10.68
N LYS A 366 11.96 -1.25 -10.87
CA LYS A 366 10.71 -1.03 -11.63
C LYS A 366 10.66 0.36 -12.26
N ILE A 367 10.29 1.38 -11.48
CA ILE A 367 10.25 2.79 -11.89
C ILE A 367 11.52 3.45 -11.36
N GLY A 368 12.20 4.32 -12.11
CA GLY A 368 13.52 4.76 -11.68
C GLY A 368 14.16 5.88 -12.50
N VAL A 369 15.37 6.23 -12.06
CA VAL A 369 16.30 7.20 -12.68
C VAL A 369 17.73 6.74 -12.47
N ASN A 370 18.65 7.16 -13.34
CA ASN A 370 20.08 6.90 -13.20
C ASN A 370 20.92 8.19 -13.31
N THR A 371 22.21 8.12 -12.99
CA THR A 371 23.13 9.28 -13.09
C THR A 371 23.60 9.59 -14.50
N ALA A 372 23.17 8.84 -15.53
CA ALA A 372 23.44 9.16 -16.93
C ALA A 372 22.45 10.18 -17.52
N GLY A 373 21.35 10.49 -16.79
CA GLY A 373 20.31 11.41 -17.26
C GLY A 373 19.11 10.72 -17.91
N LEU A 374 18.90 9.43 -17.63
CA LEU A 374 17.73 8.66 -18.04
C LEU A 374 16.80 8.40 -16.83
N GLY A 375 15.49 8.41 -17.07
CA GLY A 375 14.48 7.87 -16.17
C GLY A 375 13.46 6.99 -16.91
N ILE A 376 12.82 6.07 -16.19
CA ILE A 376 11.75 5.20 -16.72
C ILE A 376 10.50 5.21 -15.84
N HIS A 377 9.34 5.29 -16.50
CA HIS A 377 8.02 4.90 -15.97
C HIS A 377 7.61 3.54 -16.53
N PHE A 378 6.61 2.90 -15.92
CA PHE A 378 6.32 1.48 -16.12
C PHE A 378 4.82 1.17 -16.05
N ASN A 379 4.20 0.62 -17.10
CA ASN A 379 2.81 0.14 -17.07
C ASN A 379 2.72 -1.30 -17.61
N ILE A 380 1.79 -2.11 -17.09
CA ILE A 380 1.49 -3.46 -17.61
C ILE A 380 0.57 -3.38 -18.84
N LEU A 381 0.76 -4.24 -19.84
CA LEU A 381 -0.10 -4.40 -21.02
C LEU A 381 -0.59 -5.87 -21.12
N ARG A 382 -1.45 -6.18 -22.10
CA ARG A 382 -1.86 -7.57 -22.41
C ARG A 382 -2.10 -7.80 -23.89
N HIS A 383 -1.38 -8.76 -24.45
CA HIS A 383 -1.47 -9.17 -25.85
C HIS A 383 -1.88 -10.64 -25.97
N GLU A 384 -2.47 -11.05 -27.08
CA GLU A 384 -2.92 -12.42 -27.25
C GLU A 384 -1.80 -13.46 -27.29
N SER A 385 -0.59 -13.02 -27.62
CA SER A 385 0.66 -13.80 -27.60
C SER A 385 1.30 -13.96 -26.22
N ASP A 386 0.74 -13.37 -25.16
CA ASP A 386 1.20 -13.57 -23.79
C ASP A 386 1.10 -15.07 -23.40
N SER A 387 2.13 -15.60 -22.75
CA SER A 387 2.45 -17.04 -22.75
C SER A 387 2.93 -17.57 -21.40
N ALA A 388 2.75 -18.89 -21.19
CA ALA A 388 3.16 -19.63 -20.00
C ALA A 388 4.52 -20.37 -20.12
N ASP A 389 5.20 -20.31 -21.28
CA ASP A 389 6.65 -20.50 -21.37
C ASP A 389 7.30 -19.16 -21.04
N LEU A 390 8.01 -19.08 -19.93
CA LEU A 390 8.49 -17.80 -19.40
C LEU A 390 9.70 -17.27 -20.14
N GLY A 391 9.67 -15.99 -20.47
CA GLY A 391 10.78 -15.22 -21.01
C GLY A 391 11.57 -14.48 -19.92
N VAL A 392 12.37 -13.52 -20.35
CA VAL A 392 13.05 -12.55 -19.46
C VAL A 392 11.99 -11.72 -18.72
N PRO A 393 12.02 -11.67 -17.38
CA PRO A 393 11.06 -10.87 -16.63
C PRO A 393 11.19 -9.37 -16.89
N VAL A 394 10.07 -8.67 -17.08
CA VAL A 394 10.06 -7.24 -17.44
C VAL A 394 10.71 -6.32 -16.41
N HIS A 395 10.77 -6.73 -15.14
CA HIS A 395 11.50 -6.01 -14.08
C HIS A 395 13.02 -6.06 -14.26
N LEU A 396 13.55 -7.09 -14.93
CA LEU A 396 14.98 -7.17 -15.28
C LEU A 396 15.28 -6.32 -16.52
N ILE A 397 14.31 -6.15 -17.43
CA ILE A 397 14.41 -5.21 -18.55
C ILE A 397 14.49 -3.77 -18.02
N ALA A 398 13.58 -3.38 -17.13
CA ALA A 398 13.64 -2.08 -16.44
C ALA A 398 14.96 -1.88 -15.68
N ARG A 399 15.48 -2.93 -15.01
CA ARG A 399 16.78 -2.85 -14.32
C ARG A 399 17.94 -2.64 -15.31
N ARG A 400 18.03 -3.40 -16.41
CA ARG A 400 19.09 -3.20 -17.41
C ARG A 400 18.97 -1.89 -18.15
N ILE A 401 17.76 -1.37 -18.42
CA ILE A 401 17.60 -0.01 -18.95
C ILE A 401 18.18 1.01 -17.96
N LEU A 402 17.89 0.88 -16.66
CA LEU A 402 18.46 1.78 -15.66
C LEU A 402 19.99 1.64 -15.48
N GLU A 403 20.57 0.46 -15.72
CA GLU A 403 22.01 0.20 -15.56
C GLU A 403 22.86 0.49 -16.81
N ASP A 404 22.30 0.31 -18.01
CA ASP A 404 23.05 0.29 -19.27
C ASP A 404 22.75 1.52 -20.16
N ALA A 405 21.57 2.15 -20.05
CA ALA A 405 21.11 3.17 -20.99
C ALA A 405 21.33 4.62 -20.50
N ALA A 406 21.84 5.46 -21.42
CA ALA A 406 21.94 6.91 -21.24
C ALA A 406 20.92 7.68 -22.11
N THR A 407 20.47 7.08 -23.21
CA THR A 407 19.53 7.65 -24.18
C THR A 407 18.28 6.79 -24.37
N VAL A 408 17.26 7.34 -25.02
CA VAL A 408 16.03 6.61 -25.38
C VAL A 408 16.33 5.46 -26.35
N GLU A 409 17.24 5.63 -27.33
CA GLU A 409 17.63 4.53 -28.24
C GLU A 409 18.40 3.41 -27.52
N ASP A 410 19.23 3.72 -26.51
CA ASP A 410 19.85 2.68 -25.68
C ASP A 410 18.77 1.86 -24.93
N ALA A 411 17.75 2.53 -24.39
CA ALA A 411 16.63 1.87 -23.71
C ALA A 411 15.83 0.98 -24.66
N ILE A 412 15.59 1.45 -25.89
CA ILE A 412 14.96 0.68 -26.97
C ILE A 412 15.84 -0.52 -27.36
N ALA A 413 17.16 -0.36 -27.46
CA ALA A 413 18.10 -1.44 -27.78
C ALA A 413 18.15 -2.52 -26.69
N VAL A 414 18.14 -2.14 -25.41
CA VAL A 414 18.03 -3.09 -24.29
C VAL A 414 16.70 -3.85 -24.36
N ALA A 415 15.57 -3.16 -24.56
CA ALA A 415 14.26 -3.79 -24.70
C ALA A 415 14.20 -4.79 -25.88
N ARG A 416 14.69 -4.39 -27.06
CA ARG A 416 14.79 -5.24 -28.26
C ARG A 416 15.68 -6.47 -28.08
N SER A 417 16.55 -6.50 -27.08
CA SER A 417 17.41 -7.66 -26.79
C SER A 417 16.75 -8.74 -25.91
N ALA A 418 15.57 -8.47 -25.34
CA ALA A 418 14.94 -9.34 -24.34
C ALA A 418 13.84 -10.25 -24.94
N PRO A 419 13.99 -11.58 -24.94
CA PRO A 419 12.90 -12.50 -25.29
C PRO A 419 11.88 -12.56 -24.15
N VAL A 420 10.74 -11.87 -24.30
CA VAL A 420 9.66 -11.81 -23.30
C VAL A 420 8.57 -12.87 -23.50
N SER A 421 7.80 -13.13 -22.44
CA SER A 421 6.56 -13.94 -22.50
C SER A 421 5.30 -13.20 -22.05
N ALA A 422 5.41 -11.92 -21.67
CA ALA A 422 4.31 -11.11 -21.20
C ALA A 422 4.48 -9.65 -21.62
N SER A 423 3.35 -8.94 -21.74
CA SER A 423 3.31 -7.60 -22.31
C SER A 423 3.45 -6.49 -21.27
N THR A 424 4.18 -5.44 -21.63
CA THR A 424 4.45 -4.26 -20.78
C THR A 424 4.75 -3.04 -21.64
N VAL A 425 4.69 -1.84 -21.06
CA VAL A 425 5.34 -0.65 -21.62
C VAL A 425 6.33 -0.09 -20.61
N ILE A 426 7.49 0.35 -21.11
CA ILE A 426 8.49 1.10 -20.36
C ILE A 426 8.63 2.47 -21.05
N THR A 427 8.22 3.54 -20.36
CA THR A 427 8.34 4.91 -20.90
C THR A 427 9.68 5.50 -20.46
N ALA A 428 10.67 5.47 -21.36
CA ALA A 428 11.99 6.07 -21.16
C ALA A 428 11.95 7.58 -21.40
N VAL A 429 12.71 8.35 -20.62
CA VAL A 429 12.70 9.83 -20.60
C VAL A 429 14.11 10.38 -20.32
N THR A 430 14.56 11.37 -21.09
CA THR A 430 15.76 12.19 -20.84
C THR A 430 15.39 13.66 -20.59
N SER A 431 16.36 14.58 -20.62
CA SER A 431 16.15 16.04 -20.57
C SER A 431 15.24 16.62 -21.66
N ASP A 432 15.18 15.95 -22.80
CA ASP A 432 14.78 16.52 -24.09
C ASP A 432 14.09 15.52 -25.03
N ASP A 433 14.16 14.21 -24.73
CA ASP A 433 13.56 13.13 -25.50
C ASP A 433 12.77 12.15 -24.60
N ALA A 434 11.84 11.39 -25.18
CA ALA A 434 11.11 10.33 -24.50
C ALA A 434 10.49 9.34 -25.50
N ALA A 435 10.33 8.07 -25.10
CA ALA A 435 9.50 7.12 -25.83
C ALA A 435 8.84 6.10 -24.90
N SER A 436 7.59 5.74 -25.21
CA SER A 436 6.92 4.57 -24.65
C SER A 436 7.30 3.37 -25.50
N ILE A 437 8.07 2.46 -24.90
CA ILE A 437 8.55 1.23 -25.53
C ILE A 437 7.53 0.15 -25.18
N GLU A 438 6.62 -0.14 -26.10
CA GLU A 438 5.60 -1.18 -25.96
C GLU A 438 6.22 -2.53 -26.31
N ILE A 439 6.23 -3.47 -25.36
CA ILE A 439 6.96 -4.73 -25.44
C ILE A 439 5.97 -5.89 -25.30
N SER A 440 5.98 -6.82 -26.24
CA SER A 440 5.15 -8.03 -26.23
C SER A 440 5.89 -9.22 -26.88
N PRO A 441 5.42 -10.46 -26.70
CA PRO A 441 5.95 -11.61 -27.45
C PRO A 441 5.70 -11.55 -28.96
N ALA A 442 4.84 -10.65 -29.45
CA ALA A 442 4.57 -10.44 -30.88
C ALA A 442 5.52 -9.42 -31.53
N GLY A 443 6.09 -8.49 -30.75
CA GLY A 443 6.97 -7.44 -31.25
C GLY A 443 7.16 -6.28 -30.28
N ILE A 444 7.85 -5.23 -30.74
CA ILE A 444 8.08 -3.99 -29.99
C ILE A 444 7.62 -2.78 -30.80
N GLY A 445 6.67 -2.03 -30.24
CA GLY A 445 6.26 -0.71 -30.70
C GLY A 445 7.05 0.39 -29.98
N VAL A 446 7.22 1.54 -30.62
CA VAL A 446 7.96 2.68 -30.04
C VAL A 446 7.19 3.98 -30.32
N ILE A 447 6.61 4.54 -29.27
CA ILE A 447 5.73 5.71 -29.36
C ILE A 447 6.45 6.94 -28.80
N GLY A 448 6.82 7.87 -29.70
CA GLY A 448 7.40 9.16 -29.34
C GLY A 448 6.34 10.23 -28.99
N PRO A 449 6.74 11.38 -28.43
CA PRO A 449 5.84 12.46 -28.03
C PRO A 449 5.21 13.19 -29.22
N GLU A 450 3.87 13.28 -29.24
CA GLU A 450 3.18 14.17 -30.18
C GLU A 450 3.17 15.61 -29.64
N ARG A 451 3.69 16.57 -30.40
CA ARG A 451 3.76 17.99 -29.99
C ARG A 451 4.42 18.23 -28.62
N GLY A 452 5.31 17.32 -28.19
CA GLY A 452 5.98 17.37 -26.88
C GLY A 452 5.23 16.69 -25.73
N VAL A 453 4.12 16.00 -26.00
CA VAL A 453 3.33 15.25 -25.00
C VAL A 453 3.37 13.76 -25.31
N LEU A 454 3.66 12.95 -24.31
CA LEU A 454 3.62 11.49 -24.36
C LEU A 454 2.84 10.98 -23.14
N GLN A 455 1.73 10.29 -23.39
CA GLN A 455 0.81 9.81 -22.36
C GLN A 455 0.48 8.34 -22.62
N HIS A 456 0.32 7.55 -21.55
CA HIS A 456 0.11 6.11 -21.67
C HIS A 456 -0.71 5.54 -20.51
N CYS A 457 -1.61 4.61 -20.80
CA CYS A 457 -2.31 3.79 -19.80
C CYS A 457 -1.94 2.31 -19.96
N ASN A 458 -2.89 1.41 -20.19
CA ASN A 458 -2.68 -0.04 -20.26
C ASN A 458 -3.24 -0.66 -21.54
N HIS A 459 -3.16 0.09 -22.65
CA HIS A 459 -3.47 -0.37 -23.99
C HIS A 459 -2.30 -0.02 -24.91
N PHE A 460 -2.10 -0.78 -25.98
CA PHE A 460 -1.14 -0.50 -27.03
C PHE A 460 -1.60 0.72 -27.84
N LEU A 461 -0.66 1.62 -28.14
CA LEU A 461 -0.85 2.73 -29.08
C LEU A 461 -0.19 2.41 -30.44
N ASP A 462 0.70 1.42 -30.49
CA ASP A 462 1.21 0.85 -31.73
C ASP A 462 0.09 0.13 -32.50
N ALA A 463 -0.11 0.50 -33.77
CA ALA A 463 -1.25 0.04 -34.56
C ALA A 463 -1.19 -1.45 -34.96
N ASP A 464 0.02 -2.04 -35.03
CA ASP A 464 0.19 -3.45 -35.35
C ASP A 464 0.05 -4.31 -34.08
N LEU A 465 0.55 -3.85 -32.93
CA LEU A 465 0.37 -4.55 -31.65
C LEU A 465 -1.04 -4.41 -31.06
N ALA A 466 -1.73 -3.29 -31.29
CA ALA A 466 -3.12 -3.11 -30.87
C ALA A 466 -4.09 -4.12 -31.51
N ALA A 467 -3.70 -4.76 -32.63
CA ALA A 467 -4.52 -5.76 -33.31
C ALA A 467 -4.74 -7.05 -32.49
N GLY A 468 -3.81 -7.40 -31.58
CA GLY A 468 -3.90 -8.56 -30.69
C GLY A 468 -4.13 -8.20 -29.21
N GLU A 469 -4.55 -6.97 -28.92
CA GLU A 469 -4.79 -6.51 -27.54
C GLU A 469 -5.97 -7.24 -26.85
N ARG A 470 -5.74 -7.74 -25.62
CA ARG A 470 -6.80 -8.36 -24.79
C ARG A 470 -7.58 -7.39 -23.89
N HIS A 471 -7.45 -6.08 -24.08
CA HIS A 471 -8.18 -5.05 -23.32
C HIS A 471 -9.42 -4.50 -24.06
N ALA A 472 -9.39 -4.44 -25.39
CA ALA A 472 -10.36 -3.68 -26.20
C ALA A 472 -11.83 -4.09 -26.09
N THR A 473 -12.13 -5.36 -25.82
CA THR A 473 -13.51 -5.85 -25.68
C THR A 473 -14.06 -5.74 -24.26
N ASP A 474 -13.18 -5.80 -23.24
CA ASP A 474 -13.56 -6.13 -21.87
C ASP A 474 -13.28 -4.99 -20.87
N ARG A 475 -12.33 -4.09 -21.16
CA ARG A 475 -11.78 -3.13 -20.18
C ARG A 475 -11.68 -1.71 -20.76
N PRO A 476 -12.80 -0.98 -20.89
CA PRO A 476 -12.83 0.35 -21.52
C PRO A 476 -12.14 1.45 -20.70
N SER A 477 -11.79 1.19 -19.45
CA SER A 477 -11.23 2.16 -18.51
C SER A 477 -9.88 2.72 -18.94
N THR A 478 -8.99 1.88 -19.47
CA THR A 478 -7.68 2.26 -20.00
C THR A 478 -7.73 3.42 -21.02
N TYR A 479 -8.74 3.44 -21.91
CA TYR A 479 -8.91 4.52 -22.89
C TYR A 479 -9.49 5.79 -22.26
N LEU A 480 -10.46 5.65 -21.34
CA LEU A 480 -11.06 6.78 -20.64
C LEU A 480 -10.07 7.44 -19.66
N ARG A 481 -9.12 6.68 -19.12
CA ARG A 481 -7.96 7.20 -18.38
C ARG A 481 -7.04 8.01 -19.29
N LEU A 482 -6.71 7.53 -20.50
CA LEU A 482 -5.90 8.30 -21.45
C LEU A 482 -6.61 9.61 -21.85
N GLN A 483 -7.89 9.57 -22.20
CA GLN A 483 -8.69 10.76 -22.50
C GLN A 483 -8.73 11.77 -21.32
N HIS A 484 -8.67 11.28 -20.07
CA HIS A 484 -8.52 12.15 -18.90
C HIS A 484 -7.14 12.82 -18.85
N LEU A 485 -6.05 12.13 -19.20
CA LEU A 485 -4.71 12.73 -19.30
C LEU A 485 -4.66 13.78 -20.40
N GLU A 486 -5.17 13.46 -21.59
CA GLU A 486 -5.22 14.37 -22.75
C GLU A 486 -5.94 15.67 -22.39
N ALA A 487 -7.13 15.55 -21.77
CA ALA A 487 -7.95 16.67 -21.34
C ALA A 487 -7.33 17.52 -20.21
N ASN A 488 -6.34 17.00 -19.46
CA ASN A 488 -5.66 17.69 -18.35
C ASN A 488 -4.20 18.05 -18.66
N THR A 489 -3.78 17.95 -19.93
CA THR A 489 -2.41 18.23 -20.40
C THR A 489 -1.84 19.57 -19.91
N GLU A 490 -2.66 20.62 -19.80
CA GLU A 490 -2.22 21.92 -19.26
C GLU A 490 -1.70 21.79 -17.81
N GLY A 491 -2.45 21.14 -16.93
CA GLY A 491 -2.05 20.89 -15.54
C GLY A 491 -0.87 19.92 -15.44
N LEU A 492 -0.81 18.93 -16.33
CA LEU A 492 0.30 17.97 -16.45
C LEU A 492 1.60 18.61 -16.97
N SER A 493 1.53 19.78 -17.62
CA SER A 493 2.72 20.54 -18.08
C SER A 493 3.41 21.37 -16.98
N SER A 494 2.77 21.55 -15.82
CA SER A 494 3.24 22.39 -14.72
C SER A 494 4.61 21.94 -14.16
N ASP A 495 5.48 22.88 -13.80
CA ASP A 495 6.72 22.59 -13.08
C ASP A 495 6.46 22.06 -11.64
N ASP A 496 5.39 22.53 -10.99
CA ASP A 496 4.99 22.02 -9.67
C ASP A 496 4.44 20.59 -9.76
N HIS A 497 5.08 19.72 -8.98
CA HIS A 497 4.78 18.30 -8.94
C HIS A 497 3.43 18.02 -8.30
N THR A 498 3.00 18.85 -7.33
CA THR A 498 1.69 18.74 -6.67
C THR A 498 0.57 19.05 -7.65
N THR A 499 0.70 20.13 -8.43
CA THR A 499 -0.21 20.50 -9.52
C THR A 499 -0.29 19.40 -10.58
N ARG A 500 0.84 18.84 -11.03
CA ARG A 500 0.83 17.71 -11.98
C ARG A 500 0.11 16.48 -11.42
N ALA A 501 0.39 16.12 -10.17
CA ALA A 501 -0.30 14.99 -9.54
C ALA A 501 -1.81 15.25 -9.42
N LEU A 502 -2.23 16.46 -9.05
CA LEU A 502 -3.64 16.83 -9.00
C LEU A 502 -4.31 16.89 -10.39
N ALA A 503 -3.54 17.09 -11.47
CA ALA A 503 -4.04 16.96 -12.84
C ALA A 503 -4.28 15.50 -13.29
N MET A 504 -3.79 14.52 -12.51
CA MET A 504 -4.14 13.09 -12.64
C MET A 504 -5.40 12.71 -11.82
N LEU A 505 -6.06 13.66 -11.15
CA LEU A 505 -7.12 13.35 -10.18
C LEU A 505 -8.46 13.04 -10.86
N SER A 506 -8.69 11.75 -11.12
CA SER A 506 -10.02 11.22 -11.43
C SER A 506 -10.44 10.12 -10.45
N HIS A 507 -11.63 10.30 -9.87
CA HIS A 507 -12.46 9.25 -9.27
C HIS A 507 -13.71 8.98 -10.14
N GLY A 508 -13.68 9.34 -11.42
CA GLY A 508 -14.83 9.27 -12.32
C GLY A 508 -15.23 7.83 -12.65
N PRO A 509 -16.53 7.51 -12.77
CA PRO A 509 -16.98 6.19 -13.18
C PRO A 509 -16.42 5.86 -14.57
N GLY A 510 -15.73 4.73 -14.69
CA GLY A 510 -15.07 4.30 -15.93
C GLY A 510 -13.70 4.94 -16.19
N ALA A 511 -13.25 5.93 -15.43
CA ALA A 511 -11.94 6.59 -15.63
C ALA A 511 -11.13 6.81 -14.32
N PRO A 512 -11.00 5.84 -13.40
CA PRO A 512 -10.45 6.07 -12.06
C PRO A 512 -8.91 6.14 -12.05
N VAL A 513 -8.32 7.22 -12.57
CA VAL A 513 -6.86 7.46 -12.58
C VAL A 513 -6.25 7.51 -11.16
N CYS A 514 -7.06 7.85 -10.16
CA CYS A 514 -6.78 7.67 -8.74
C CYS A 514 -7.69 6.55 -8.19
N ALA A 515 -7.23 5.30 -8.27
CA ALA A 515 -7.98 4.13 -7.83
C ALA A 515 -8.07 4.03 -6.30
N HIS A 516 -9.21 3.56 -5.79
CA HIS A 516 -9.46 3.28 -4.37
C HIS A 516 -10.08 1.88 -4.22
N PRO A 517 -9.70 1.10 -3.19
CA PRO A 517 -10.07 -0.30 -3.12
C PRO A 517 -11.52 -0.48 -2.68
N ASP A 518 -12.32 -1.12 -3.53
CA ASP A 518 -13.66 -1.55 -3.17
C ASP A 518 -13.59 -2.71 -2.17
N LEU A 519 -13.72 -2.37 -0.88
CA LEU A 519 -13.66 -3.33 0.23
C LEU A 519 -14.83 -4.33 0.24
N THR A 520 -15.81 -4.24 -0.67
CA THR A 520 -16.84 -5.26 -0.88
C THR A 520 -16.38 -6.39 -1.80
N GLN A 521 -15.38 -6.16 -2.65
CA GLN A 521 -14.87 -7.15 -3.61
C GLN A 521 -13.88 -8.16 -2.98
N PRO A 522 -13.63 -9.31 -3.62
CA PRO A 522 -12.54 -10.23 -3.30
C PRO A 522 -11.15 -9.55 -3.25
N ILE A 523 -10.22 -10.11 -2.48
CA ILE A 523 -8.88 -9.52 -2.25
C ILE A 523 -8.03 -9.38 -3.54
N ASN A 524 -8.23 -10.27 -4.51
CA ASN A 524 -7.61 -10.23 -5.84
C ASN A 524 -8.29 -9.27 -6.83
N GLN A 525 -9.35 -8.56 -6.41
CA GLN A 525 -10.07 -7.58 -7.23
C GLN A 525 -10.03 -6.17 -6.61
N ARG A 526 -9.35 -5.99 -5.48
CA ARG A 526 -9.16 -4.68 -4.81
C ARG A 526 -7.94 -3.97 -5.37
N TRP A 527 -8.17 -2.89 -6.10
CA TRP A 527 -7.13 -2.06 -6.69
C TRP A 527 -7.08 -0.67 -6.03
N GLU A 528 -5.89 -0.14 -5.83
CA GLU A 528 -5.63 1.17 -5.22
C GLU A 528 -4.42 1.82 -5.91
N THR A 529 -4.42 3.14 -6.10
CA THR A 529 -3.19 3.88 -6.40
C THR A 529 -2.25 3.83 -5.20
N VAL A 530 -1.34 2.85 -5.20
CA VAL A 530 -0.38 2.64 -4.10
C VAL A 530 0.68 3.73 -4.08
N ALA A 531 1.06 4.26 -5.25
CA ALA A 531 2.03 5.34 -5.37
C ALA A 531 1.69 6.34 -6.49
N THR A 532 2.02 7.60 -6.25
CA THR A 532 2.09 8.66 -7.26
C THR A 532 3.55 9.11 -7.38
N ILE A 533 4.13 9.03 -8.57
CA ILE A 533 5.59 9.15 -8.78
C ILE A 533 5.89 10.15 -9.90
N ALA A 534 6.83 11.06 -9.65
CA ALA A 534 7.45 11.91 -10.67
C ALA A 534 8.97 11.71 -10.68
N LEU A 535 9.57 11.81 -11.87
CA LEU A 535 11.01 11.70 -12.09
C LEU A 535 11.62 13.10 -12.23
N ASP A 536 12.64 13.38 -11.42
CA ASP A 536 13.49 14.57 -11.50
C ASP A 536 14.79 14.14 -12.20
N VAL A 537 14.66 13.87 -13.51
CA VAL A 537 15.70 13.21 -14.34
C VAL A 537 17.03 14.00 -14.35
N PRO A 538 17.06 15.34 -14.50
CA PRO A 538 18.31 16.10 -14.45
C PRO A 538 19.02 16.07 -13.08
N ALA A 539 18.28 15.84 -11.98
CA ALA A 539 18.87 15.63 -10.65
C ALA A 539 19.16 14.14 -10.35
N GLY A 540 18.75 13.21 -11.22
CA GLY A 540 18.79 11.77 -10.99
C GLY A 540 17.96 11.34 -9.78
N ARG A 541 16.79 11.97 -9.53
CA ARG A 541 15.98 11.73 -8.31
C ARG A 541 14.54 11.29 -8.59
N LEU A 542 13.96 10.61 -7.61
CA LEU A 542 12.54 10.29 -7.55
C LEU A 542 11.80 11.23 -6.60
N ARG A 543 10.56 11.56 -6.97
CA ARG A 543 9.59 12.31 -6.17
C ARG A 543 8.38 11.41 -6.00
N VAL A 544 8.17 10.88 -4.80
CA VAL A 544 7.25 9.78 -4.56
C VAL A 544 6.28 10.12 -3.43
N HIS A 545 4.99 9.95 -3.67
CA HIS A 545 3.93 10.01 -2.68
C HIS A 545 3.34 8.60 -2.48
N LYS A 546 3.11 8.20 -1.22
CA LYS A 546 2.43 6.93 -0.89
C LYS A 546 0.92 7.15 -0.84
N GLY A 547 0.22 6.68 -1.86
CA GLY A 547 -1.19 6.95 -2.13
C GLY A 547 -1.41 7.52 -3.54
N GLY A 548 -2.67 7.88 -3.81
CA GLY A 548 -3.08 8.47 -5.09
C GLY A 548 -3.21 10.00 -5.06
N PRO A 549 -3.37 10.65 -6.24
CA PRO A 549 -3.53 12.10 -6.42
C PRO A 549 -4.37 12.84 -5.37
N CYS A 550 -5.48 12.25 -4.91
CA CYS A 550 -6.39 12.91 -3.96
C CYS A 550 -5.81 13.11 -2.55
N GLN A 551 -4.64 12.55 -2.25
CA GLN A 551 -3.95 12.65 -0.96
C GLN A 551 -2.66 13.49 -1.04
N VAL A 552 -2.27 13.95 -2.23
CA VAL A 552 -1.01 14.65 -2.47
C VAL A 552 -1.08 16.08 -1.94
N THR A 553 -0.08 16.45 -1.13
CA THR A 553 0.28 17.85 -0.80
C THR A 553 1.80 18.00 -0.85
N GLU A 554 2.30 19.25 -0.88
CA GLU A 554 3.74 19.56 -0.86
C GLU A 554 4.50 18.80 0.25
N GLU A 555 3.92 18.70 1.46
CA GLU A 555 4.51 18.05 2.63
C GLU A 555 4.59 16.51 2.52
N THR A 556 3.84 15.89 1.59
CA THR A 556 3.73 14.43 1.46
C THR A 556 4.73 13.82 0.47
N TRP A 557 5.49 14.63 -0.27
CA TRP A 557 6.45 14.14 -1.25
C TRP A 557 7.74 13.66 -0.59
N GLN A 558 7.98 12.35 -0.64
CA GLN A 558 9.31 11.79 -0.40
C GLN A 558 10.20 12.11 -1.61
N THR A 559 11.34 12.77 -1.38
CA THR A 559 12.39 12.94 -2.37
C THR A 559 13.50 11.94 -2.11
N PHE A 560 14.00 11.29 -3.16
CA PHE A 560 15.01 10.23 -3.09
C PHE A 560 16.01 10.37 -4.24
#